data_AF-A0A970Z346-F1
#
_entry.id   AF-A0A970Z346-F1
#
_cell.length_a   1.000
_cell.length_b   1.000
_cell.length_c   1.000
_cell.angle_alpha   90.00
_cell.angle_beta   90.00
_cell.angle_gamma   90.00
#
_symmetry.space_group_name_H-M   'P 1'
#
loop_
_entity.id
_entity.type
_entity.pdbx_description
1 polymer ?
#
loop_
_entity_poly.entity_id
_entity_poly.type
_entity_poly.pdbx_seq_one_letter_code
_entity_poly.pdbx_strand_id
1 'polypeptide(L)' 'MTRLSMCLTDGTPVEFTSCHRCEHRTWEHAGSELTVEAVIDRSRKD' A
#
# COMPACT_ATOMS: atom_id res chain seq x y z
N MET A 1 0.79 15.73 -0.73
CA MET A 1 1.18 14.32 -0.54
C MET A 1 0.43 13.83 0.69
N THR A 2 -0.18 12.66 0.60
CA THR A 2 -0.97 12.06 1.68
C THR A 2 -0.26 10.78 2.10
N ARG A 3 -0.13 10.55 3.41
CA ARG A 3 0.42 9.32 4.00
C ARG A 3 -0.57 8.77 5.02
N LEU A 4 -0.84 7.47 4.95
CA LEU A 4 -1.81 6.79 5.81
C LEU A 4 -1.26 5.45 6.23
N SER A 5 -1.34 5.14 7.52
CA SER A 5 -1.11 3.78 8.02
C SER A 5 -2.43 3.02 8.01
N MET A 6 -2.45 1.84 7.39
CA MET A 6 -3.64 0.99 7.29
C MET A 6 -3.25 -0.48 7.21
N CYS A 7 -4.21 -1.38 7.37
CA CYS A 7 -4.01 -2.79 7.05
C CYS A 7 -4.66 -3.13 5.70
N LEU A 8 -4.01 -3.99 4.92
CA LEU A 8 -4.63 -4.65 3.77
C LEU A 8 -5.68 -5.68 4.24
N THR A 9 -6.46 -6.22 3.31
CA THR A 9 -7.55 -7.17 3.61
C THR A 9 -7.07 -8.41 4.35
N ASP A 10 -5.86 -8.90 4.04
CA ASP A 10 -5.21 -10.03 4.72
C ASP A 10 -4.65 -9.70 6.13
N GLY A 11 -4.80 -8.45 6.59
CA GLY A 11 -4.29 -7.97 7.86
C GLY A 11 -2.87 -7.41 7.81
N THR A 12 -2.20 -7.44 6.65
CA THR A 12 -0.85 -6.91 6.48
C THR A 12 -0.82 -5.40 6.72
N PRO A 13 -0.10 -4.88 7.74
CA PRO A 13 0.04 -3.45 7.96
C PRO A 13 0.89 -2.82 6.85
N VAL A 14 0.47 -1.66 6.36
CA VAL A 14 1.19 -0.90 5.33
C VAL A 14 1.15 0.60 5.63
N GLU A 15 2.19 1.29 5.20
CA GLU A 15 2.16 2.74 5.00
C GLU A 15 1.86 3.04 3.53
N PHE A 16 0.68 3.58 3.28
CA PHE A 16 0.28 4.05 1.96
C PHE A 16 0.67 5.50 1.77
N THR A 17 1.28 5.80 0.63
CA THR A 17 1.64 7.16 0.22
C THR A 17 1.03 7.48 -1.14
N SER A 18 0.36 8.63 -1.25
CA SER A 18 -0.19 9.16 -2.50
C SER A 18 0.32 10.57 -2.78
N CYS A 19 0.94 10.75 -3.96
CA CYS A 19 1.36 12.04 -4.46
C CYS A 19 0.38 12.55 -5.53
N HIS A 20 -0.49 13.50 -5.17
CA HIS A 20 -1.45 14.11 -6.11
C HIS A 20 -0.81 14.91 -7.26
N ARG A 21 0.48 15.24 -7.20
CA ARG A 21 1.17 16.00 -8.26
C ARG A 21 1.64 15.10 -9.41
N CYS A 22 2.24 13.96 -9.10
CA CYS A 22 2.78 13.02 -10.08
C CYS A 22 1.94 11.75 -10.19
N GLU A 23 0.80 11.71 -9.50
CA GLU A 23 -0.16 10.59 -9.45
C GLU A 23 0.45 9.25 -8.97
N HIS A 24 1.64 9.31 -8.36
CA HIS A 24 2.36 8.15 -7.88
C HIS A 24 1.78 7.65 -6.55
N ARG A 25 1.72 6.33 -6.41
CA ARG A 25 1.22 5.64 -5.22
C ARG A 25 2.21 4.56 -4.81
N THR A 26 2.55 4.51 -3.53
CA THR A 26 3.44 3.49 -2.98
C THR A 26 2.82 2.88 -1.72
N TRP A 27 3.22 1.65 -1.44
CA TRP A 27 2.85 0.91 -0.23
C TRP A 27 4.12 0.35 0.38
N GLU A 28 4.37 0.64 1.65
CA GLU A 28 5.54 0.13 2.36
C GLU A 28 5.10 -0.80 3.48
N HIS A 29 5.74 -1.95 3.62
CA HIS A 29 5.57 -2.87 4.73
C HIS A 29 6.92 -3.09 5.41
N ALA A 30 6.98 -2.85 6.71
CA ALA A 30 8.20 -3.02 7.51
C ALA A 30 9.45 -2.36 6.88
N GLY A 31 9.27 -1.17 6.28
CA GLY A 31 10.34 -0.41 5.63
C GLY A 31 10.75 -0.88 4.24
N SER A 32 10.01 -1.82 3.63
CA SER A 32 10.21 -2.25 2.24
C SER A 32 9.01 -1.91 1.37
N GLU A 33 9.24 -1.38 0.18
CA GLU A 33 8.17 -1.10 -0.78
C GLU A 33 7.58 -2.40 -1.35
N LEU A 34 6.27 -2.43 -1.47
CA LEU A 34 5.50 -3.50 -2.08
C LEU A 34 5.18 -3.16 -3.53
N THR A 35 5.26 -4.15 -4.42
CA THR A 35 4.73 -4.01 -5.77
C THR A 35 3.21 -3.91 -5.73
N VAL A 36 2.63 -3.26 -6.74
CA VAL A 36 1.17 -3.17 -6.89
C VAL A 36 0.54 -4.57 -6.95
N GLU A 37 1.19 -5.52 -7.63
CA GLU A 37 0.74 -6.91 -7.72
C GLU A 37 0.65 -7.58 -6.34
N ALA A 38 1.66 -7.40 -5.49
CA ALA A 38 1.65 -7.93 -4.12
C ALA A 38 0.56 -7.29 -3.26
N VAL A 39 0.27 -6.00 -3.46
CA VAL A 39 -0.83 -5.32 -2.76
C VAL A 39 -2.18 -5.87 -3.22
N ILE A 40 -2.37 -6.08 -4.52
CA ILE A 40 -3.61 -6.65 -5.08
C ILE A 40 -3.82 -8.07 -4.54
N ASP A 41 -2.80 -8.92 -4.61
CA ASP A 41 -2.86 -10.30 -4.12
C ASP A 41 -3.35 -10.37 -2.65
N ARG A 42 -2.75 -9.56 -1.78
CA ARG A 42 -3.10 -9.45 -0.35
C ARG A 42 -4.44 -8.75 -0.08
N SER A 43 -4.96 -8.01 -1.04
CA SER A 43 -6.23 -7.29 -0.91
C SER A 43 -7.41 -8.06 -1.47
N ARG A 44 -7.16 -9.18 -2.20
CA ARG A 44 -8.21 -10.05 -2.69
C ARG A 44 -9.01 -10.61 -1.51
N LYS A 45 -10.32 -10.60 -1.68
CA LYS A 45 -11.26 -11.32 -0.82
C LYS A 45 -11.61 -12.60 -1.56
N ASP A 46 -11.39 -13.75 -0.95
CA ASP A 46 -11.94 -15.02 -1.43
C ASP A 46 -13.46 -14.92 -1.63
#